data_AF-A0A521B124-F1
#
_entry.id   AF-A0A521B124-F1
#
_cell.length_a   1.000
_cell.length_b   1.000
_cell.length_c   1.000
_cell.angle_alpha   90.00
_cell.angle_beta   90.00
_cell.angle_gamma   90.00
#
_symmetry.space_group_name_H-M   'P 1'
#
loop_
_entity.id
_entity.type
_entity.pdbx_description
1 polymer ?
#
loop_
_entity_poly.entity_id
_entity_poly.type
_entity_poly.pdbx_seq_one_letter_code
_entity_poly.pdbx_strand_id
1 'polypeptide(L)' 'MYMTIILIFISILAVVGTLNNKRSGNKSGFILSSMFTIATIGVTLLAIYDELVGIQ' A
#
# COMPACT_ATOMS: atom_id res chain seq x y z
N MET A 1 -3.49 6.74 15.02
CA MET A 1 -4.79 7.09 14.41
C MET A 1 -4.70 7.89 13.12
N TYR A 2 -4.33 9.18 13.12
CA TYR A 2 -4.31 9.98 11.87
C TYR A 2 -3.38 9.40 10.79
N MET A 3 -2.17 8.97 11.18
CA MET A 3 -1.19 8.40 10.26
C MET A 3 -1.66 7.07 9.66
N THR A 4 -2.24 6.18 10.48
CA THR A 4 -2.79 4.89 10.05
C THR A 4 -3.93 5.06 9.06
N ILE A 5 -4.85 6.02 9.30
CA ILE A 5 -5.95 6.33 8.39
C ILE A 5 -5.40 6.78 7.03
N ILE A 6 -4.39 7.67 7.02
CA ILE A 6 -3.74 8.12 5.79
C ILE A 6 -3.08 6.94 5.05
N LEU A 7 -2.37 6.07 5.78
CA LEU A 7 -1.73 4.87 5.23
C LEU A 7 -2.72 3.89 4.60
N ILE A 8 -3.94 3.78 5.15
CA ILE A 8 -5.01 2.96 4.57
C ILE A 8 -5.42 3.54 3.21
N PHE A 9 -5.65 4.85 3.11
CA PHE A 9 -5.99 5.49 1.83
C PHE A 9 -4.86 5.36 0.80
N ILE A 10 -3.61 5.61 1.19
CA ILE A 10 -2.45 5.47 0.30
C ILE A 10 -2.32 4.02 -0.20
N SER A 11 -2.54 3.03 0.67
CA SER A 11 -2.51 1.62 0.30
C SER A 11 -3.56 1.29 -0.77
N ILE A 12 -4.78 1.81 -0.63
CA ILE A 12 -5.84 1.64 -1.64
C ILE A 12 -5.43 2.30 -2.97
N LEU A 13 -4.91 3.53 -2.94
CA LEU A 13 -4.43 4.20 -4.16
C LEU A 13 -3.28 3.45 -4.83
N ALA A 14 -2.36 2.87 -4.05
CA ALA A 14 -1.25 2.08 -4.58
C ALA A 14 -1.74 0.82 -5.31
N VAL A 15 -2.71 0.11 -4.73
CA VAL A 15 -3.36 -1.05 -5.38
C VAL A 15 -4.04 -0.62 -6.68
N VAL A 16 -4.80 0.48 -6.67
CA VAL A 16 -5.49 0.99 -7.87
C VAL A 16 -4.48 1.38 -8.95
N GLY A 17 -3.40 2.08 -8.60
CA GLY A 17 -2.33 2.43 -9.53
C GLY A 17 -1.67 1.20 -10.15
N THR A 18 -1.41 0.18 -9.35
CA THR A 18 -0.87 -1.10 -9.83
C THR A 18 -1.82 -1.83 -10.78
N LEU A 19 -3.12 -1.85 -10.47
CA LEU A 19 -4.12 -2.43 -11.36
C LEU A 19 -4.25 -1.66 -12.67
N ASN A 20 -4.13 -0.32 -12.63
CA ASN A 20 -4.14 0.51 -13.84
C ASN A 20 -2.90 0.22 -14.71
N ASN A 21 -1.72 0.11 -14.13
CA ASN A 21 -0.51 -0.30 -14.87
C ASN A 21 -0.67 -1.68 -15.54
N LYS A 22 -1.32 -2.63 -14.84
CA LYS A 22 -1.67 -3.94 -15.40
C LYS A 22 -2.62 -3.82 -16.59
N ARG A 23 -3.68 -3.02 -16.45
CA ARG A 23 -4.70 -2.81 -17.50
C ARG A 23 -4.14 -2.11 -18.74
N SER A 24 -3.24 -1.15 -18.56
CA SER A 24 -2.60 -0.42 -19.67
C SER A 24 -1.49 -1.20 -20.38
N GLY A 25 -1.16 -2.43 -19.93
CA GLY A 25 -0.09 -3.23 -20.53
C GLY A 25 1.33 -2.74 -20.21
N ASN A 26 1.49 -1.80 -19.27
CA ASN A 26 2.78 -1.28 -18.86
C ASN A 26 3.49 -2.29 -17.92
N LYS A 27 4.23 -3.23 -18.50
CA LYS A 27 4.91 -4.31 -17.75
C LYS A 27 5.92 -3.78 -16.73
N SER A 28 6.75 -2.80 -17.11
CA SER A 28 7.75 -2.21 -16.22
C SER A 28 7.07 -1.46 -15.06
N GLY A 29 6.08 -0.63 -15.38
CA GLY A 29 5.30 0.09 -14.37
C GLY A 29 4.55 -0.84 -13.43
N PHE A 30 4.02 -1.96 -13.93
CA PHE A 30 3.35 -2.95 -13.10
C PHE A 30 4.28 -3.61 -12.10
N ILE A 31 5.49 -4.02 -12.52
CA ILE A 31 6.47 -4.65 -11.62
C ILE A 31 6.91 -3.66 -10.53
N LEU A 32 7.26 -2.43 -10.93
CA LEU A 32 7.68 -1.41 -9.98
C LEU A 32 6.56 -1.05 -8.99
N SER A 33 5.35 -0.79 -9.51
CA SER A 33 4.23 -0.39 -8.66
C SER A 33 3.75 -1.52 -7.75
N SER A 34 3.84 -2.78 -8.19
CA SER A 34 3.50 -3.93 -7.34
C SER A 34 4.48 -4.12 -6.19
N MET A 35 5.79 -3.92 -6.40
CA MET A 35 6.78 -3.91 -5.30
C MET A 35 6.45 -2.84 -4.25
N PHE A 36 6.18 -1.60 -4.68
CA PHE A 36 5.81 -0.52 -3.77
C PHE A 36 4.46 -0.76 -3.09
N THR A 37 3.50 -1.35 -3.79
CA THR A 37 2.19 -1.70 -3.22
C THR A 37 2.34 -2.72 -2.10
N ILE A 38 3.15 -3.77 -2.30
CA ILE A 38 3.42 -4.77 -1.25
C ILE A 38 4.10 -4.12 -0.04
N ALA A 39 5.13 -3.28 -0.27
CA ALA A 39 5.80 -2.58 0.81
C ALA A 39 4.85 -1.65 1.59
N THR A 40 3.99 -0.91 0.88
CA THR A 40 3.01 -0.01 1.49
C THR A 40 1.98 -0.79 2.30
N ILE A 41 1.43 -1.89 1.76
CA ILE A 41 0.52 -2.77 2.50
C ILE A 41 1.19 -3.28 3.78
N GLY A 42 2.46 -3.70 3.70
CA GLY A 42 3.21 -4.18 4.86
C GLY A 42 3.34 -3.13 5.96
N VAL A 43 3.73 -1.89 5.60
CA VAL A 43 3.83 -0.78 6.56
C VAL A 43 2.47 -0.39 7.12
N THR A 44 1.42 -0.37 6.29
CA THR A 44 0.05 -0.09 6.75
C THR A 44 -0.42 -1.13 7.75
N LEU A 45 -0.19 -2.43 7.49
CA LEU A 45 -0.54 -3.51 8.41
C LEU A 45 0.26 -3.42 9.71
N LEU A 46 1.55 -3.09 9.62
CA LEU A 46 2.38 -2.88 10.80
C LEU A 46 1.87 -1.71 11.65
N ALA A 47 1.50 -0.59 11.03
CA ALA A 47 0.93 0.57 11.71
C ALA A 47 -0.43 0.25 12.36
N ILE A 48 -1.28 -0.55 11.70
CA ILE A 48 -2.55 -1.02 12.27
C ILE A 48 -2.27 -1.94 13.46
N TYR A 49 -1.30 -2.84 13.36
CA TYR A 49 -0.95 -3.76 14.43
C TYR A 49 -0.36 -3.01 15.64
N ASP A 50 0.52 -2.05 15.41
CA ASP A 50 1.03 -1.14 16.45
C ASP A 50 -0.10 -0.36 17.14
N GLU A 51 -1.08 0.13 16.39
CA GLU A 51 -2.21 0.86 16.96
C GLU A 51 -3.21 -0.02 17.74
N LEU A 52 -3.42 -1.27 17.31
CA LEU A 52 -4.36 -2.20 17.95
C LEU A 52 -3.76 -2.93 19.15
N VAL A 53 -2.49 -3.32 19.06
CA VAL A 53 -1.81 -4.13 20.06
C VAL A 53 -0.88 -3.29 20.93
N GLY A 54 -0.50 -2.09 20.47
CA GLY A 54 0.51 -1.26 21.11
C GLY A 54 1.88 -1.91 20.95
N ILE A 55 2.52 -1.75 19.80
CA ILE A 55 3.98 -2.01 19.68
C ILE A 55 4.76 -0.75 20.10
N GLN A 56 4.13 0.12 20.89
CA GLN A 56 4.85 1.03 21.78
C GLN A 56 5.57 0.24 22.88
#